data_AF-A0AAN8STZ0-F1
#
_entry.id   AF-A0AAN8STZ0-F1
#
_cell.length_a   1.000
_cell.length_b   1.000
_cell.length_c   1.000
_cell.angle_alpha   90.00
_cell.angle_beta   90.00
_cell.angle_gamma   90.00
#
_symmetry.space_group_name_H-M   'P 1'
#
loop_
_entity.id
_entity.type
_entity.pdbx_description
1 polymer ?
#
loop_
_entity_poly.entity_id
_entity_poly.type
_entity_poly.pdbx_seq_one_letter_code
_entity_poly.pdbx_strand_id
1 'polypeptide(L)'
;MTCVSIMSYFLILNVELSPSFIAKRGIRQGDPMSSYLFVLAMEYLERELKKLTLNGNFNFYPRCKKLYSIHICFADDLLMYSREKFIFVKLLHKAFMRFSKALRFHANSDKT
;
A
#
# COMPACT_ATOMS: atom_id res chain seq x y z
N MET A 1 13.23 18.68 -9.96
CA MET A 1 12.55 17.46 -9.48
C MET A 1 11.34 17.23 -10.37
N THR A 2 11.18 16.05 -10.94
CA THR A 2 10.03 15.68 -11.77
C THR A 2 9.02 14.93 -10.90
N CYS A 3 7.74 15.30 -11.00
CA CYS A 3 6.66 14.69 -10.23
C CYS A 3 5.68 13.99 -11.18
N VAL A 4 5.05 12.92 -10.69
CA VAL A 4 3.90 12.32 -11.38
C VAL A 4 2.72 13.25 -11.21
N SER A 5 2.15 13.68 -12.33
CA SER A 5 1.05 14.64 -12.39
C SER A 5 -0.29 13.94 -12.67
N ILE A 6 -1.38 14.67 -12.44
CA ILE A 6 -2.73 14.17 -12.70
C ILE A 6 -2.97 14.05 -14.21
N MET A 7 -3.64 12.97 -14.61
CA MET A 7 -4.00 12.68 -16.00
C MET A 7 -5.40 13.20 -16.35
N SER A 8 -5.58 13.65 -17.59
CA SER A 8 -6.88 13.98 -18.19
C SER A 8 -7.36 12.85 -19.10
N TYR A 9 -8.68 12.66 -19.15
CA TYR A 9 -9.33 11.62 -19.93
C TYR A 9 -10.43 12.23 -20.79
N PHE A 10 -10.75 11.53 -21.87
CA PHE A 10 -11.94 11.72 -22.70
C PHE A 10 -12.57 10.34 -22.91
N LEU A 11 -13.89 10.29 -23.02
CA LEU A 11 -14.63 9.07 -23.30
C LEU A 11 -15.13 9.11 -24.74
N ILE A 12 -15.08 7.97 -25.42
CA ILE A 12 -15.76 7.79 -26.70
C ILE A 12 -17.05 7.04 -26.40
N LEU A 13 -18.19 7.70 -26.60
CA LEU A 13 -19.52 7.13 -26.42
C LEU A 13 -20.27 7.23 -27.74
N ASN A 14 -20.71 6.10 -28.29
CA ASN A 14 -21.41 6.06 -29.57
C ASN A 14 -20.67 6.80 -30.71
N VAL A 15 -19.33 6.69 -30.75
CA VAL A 15 -18.45 7.36 -31.73
C VAL A 15 -18.29 8.88 -31.50
N GLU A 16 -18.96 9.48 -30.53
CA GLU A 16 -18.75 10.88 -30.12
C GLU A 16 -17.78 11.01 -28.95
N LEU A 17 -16.94 12.04 -28.98
CA LEU A 17 -15.95 12.33 -27.95
C LEU A 17 -16.56 13.21 -26.85
N SER A 18 -16.41 12.81 -25.59
CA SER A 18 -16.82 13.64 -24.45
C SER A 18 -15.89 14.85 -24.27
N PRO A 19 -16.34 15.90 -23.56
CA PRO A 19 -15.43 16.88 -22.98
C PRO A 19 -14.37 16.20 -22.11
N SER A 20 -13.18 16.78 -22.05
CA SER A 20 -12.11 16.26 -21.21
C SER A 20 -12.44 16.47 -19.73
N PHE A 21 -12.04 15.51 -18.91
CA PHE A 21 -12.14 15.61 -17.45
C PHE A 21 -10.87 15.11 -16.79
N ILE A 22 -10.61 15.64 -15.60
CA ILE A 22 -9.42 15.35 -14.81
C ILE A 22 -9.71 14.14 -13.91
N ALA A 23 -8.85 13.13 -13.94
CA ALA A 23 -9.00 12.03 -12.98
C ALA A 23 -8.70 12.50 -11.56
N LYS A 24 -9.56 12.10 -10.62
CA LYS A 24 -9.40 12.47 -9.21
C LYS A 24 -8.42 11.56 -8.48
N ARG A 25 -8.47 10.25 -8.73
CA ARG A 25 -7.66 9.22 -8.07
C ARG A 25 -7.47 8.02 -9.01
N GLY A 26 -6.42 7.27 -8.74
CA GLY A 26 -6.10 6.04 -9.47
C GLY A 26 -5.13 6.29 -10.62
N ILE A 27 -4.47 5.21 -11.02
CA ILE A 27 -3.64 5.14 -12.22
C ILE A 27 -4.44 4.33 -13.24
N ARG A 28 -4.23 4.61 -14.52
CA ARG A 28 -4.87 3.83 -15.59
C ARG A 28 -4.48 2.35 -15.45
N GLN A 29 -5.49 1.47 -15.44
CA GLN A 29 -5.22 0.02 -15.47
C GLN A 29 -4.57 -0.36 -16.80
N GLY A 30 -3.51 -1.18 -16.74
CA GLY A 30 -2.69 -1.51 -17.91
C GLY A 30 -1.65 -0.44 -18.25
N ASP A 31 -1.50 0.60 -17.45
CA ASP A 31 -0.37 1.53 -17.56
C ASP A 31 0.93 0.82 -17.11
N PRO A 32 1.96 0.75 -17.97
CA PRO A 32 3.25 0.15 -17.61
C PRO A 32 3.90 0.76 -16.35
N MET A 33 3.58 2.01 -16.00
CA MET A 33 4.11 2.68 -14.81
C MET A 33 3.35 2.32 -13.53
N SER A 34 2.12 1.82 -13.62
CA SER A 34 1.26 1.55 -12.46
C SER A 34 1.90 0.60 -11.46
N SER A 35 2.57 -0.44 -11.94
CA SER A 35 3.29 -1.44 -11.15
C SER A 35 4.44 -0.82 -10.38
N TYR A 36 5.24 0.05 -11.01
CA TYR A 36 6.35 0.74 -10.37
C TYR A 36 5.87 1.72 -9.29
N LEU A 37 4.80 2.46 -9.56
CA LEU A 37 4.21 3.37 -8.58
C LEU A 37 3.64 2.62 -7.38
N PHE A 38 3.06 1.44 -7.62
CA PHE A 38 2.62 0.56 -6.54
C PHE A 38 3.80 0.04 -5.70
N VAL A 39 4.90 -0.36 -6.32
CA VAL A 39 6.12 -0.79 -5.59
C VAL A 39 6.66 0.34 -4.71
N LEU A 40 6.69 1.58 -5.20
CA LEU A 40 7.12 2.75 -4.40
C LEU A 40 6.19 3.00 -3.20
N ALA A 41 4.88 2.84 -3.40
CA ALA A 41 3.92 2.90 -2.31
C ALA A 41 4.23 1.79 -1.27
N MET A 42 4.43 0.55 -1.70
CA MET A 42 4.72 -0.58 -0.81
C MET A 42 6.08 -0.44 -0.10
N GLU A 43 7.08 0.19 -0.72
CA GLU A 43 8.33 0.53 -0.07
C GLU A 43 8.13 1.45 1.14
N TYR A 44 7.15 2.37 1.05
CA TYR A 44 6.77 3.20 2.20
C TYR A 44 6.16 2.36 3.34
N LEU A 45 5.34 1.35 3.04
CA LEU A 45 4.85 0.41 4.06
C LEU A 45 6.00 -0.34 4.71
N GLU A 46 6.92 -0.90 3.91
CA GLU A 46 8.12 -1.61 4.40
C GLU A 46 8.91 -0.72 5.36
N ARG A 47 9.10 0.56 5.05
CA ARG A 47 9.79 1.52 5.93
C ARG A 47 9.04 1.77 7.24
N GLU A 48 7.71 1.90 7.22
CA GLU A 48 6.92 2.04 8.45
C GLU A 48 7.00 0.78 9.32
N LEU A 49 7.00 -0.39 8.68
CA LEU A 49 7.11 -1.69 9.34
C LEU A 49 8.52 -1.94 9.91
N LYS A 50 9.60 -1.58 9.20
CA LYS A 50 10.98 -1.60 9.72
C LYS A 50 11.18 -0.70 10.95
N LYS A 51 10.46 0.41 11.07
CA LYS A 51 10.52 1.24 12.30
C LYS A 51 10.01 0.46 13.53
N LEU A 52 9.06 -0.46 13.35
CA LEU A 52 8.60 -1.32 14.44
C LEU A 52 9.68 -2.31 14.87
N THR A 53 10.48 -2.84 13.93
CA THR A 53 11.52 -3.82 14.26
C THR A 53 12.68 -3.20 15.05
N LEU A 54 12.86 -1.88 14.96
CA LEU A 54 13.82 -1.12 15.78
C LEU A 54 13.29 -0.82 17.19
N ASN A 55 12.00 -1.03 17.44
CA ASN A 55 11.43 -0.88 18.77
C ASN A 55 11.76 -2.12 19.59
N GLY A 56 12.51 -1.97 20.69
CA GLY A 56 12.87 -3.08 21.58
C GLY A 56 11.66 -3.83 22.17
N ASN A 57 10.48 -3.22 22.10
CA ASN A 57 9.21 -3.83 22.52
C ASN A 57 8.51 -4.62 21.41
N PHE A 58 9.09 -4.78 20.22
CA PHE A 58 8.53 -5.59 19.13
C PHE A 58 9.33 -6.87 18.93
N ASN A 59 8.63 -7.99 18.74
CA ASN A 59 9.25 -9.27 18.46
C ASN A 59 8.60 -9.92 17.25
N PHE A 60 9.44 -10.41 16.33
CA PHE A 60 9.01 -11.18 15.17
C PHE A 60 8.26 -12.45 15.58
N TYR A 61 7.38 -12.90 14.68
CA TYR A 61 6.86 -14.26 14.74
C TYR A 61 8.04 -15.25 14.65
N PRO A 62 8.13 -16.30 15.50
CA PRO A 62 9.31 -17.14 15.63
C PRO A 62 9.84 -17.72 14.30
N ARG A 63 8.94 -18.16 13.41
CA ARG A 63 9.31 -18.72 12.09
C ARG A 63 9.79 -17.66 11.10
N CYS A 64 9.44 -16.40 11.31
CA CYS A 64 9.78 -15.28 10.42
C CYS A 64 11.01 -14.49 10.90
N LYS A 65 11.50 -14.76 12.13
CA LYS A 65 12.64 -14.05 12.73
C LYS A 65 13.91 -14.14 11.88
N LYS A 66 14.18 -15.30 11.26
CA LYS A 66 15.36 -15.49 10.38
C LYS A 66 15.29 -14.64 9.11
N LEU A 67 14.09 -14.35 8.64
CA LEU A 67 13.85 -13.56 7.43
C LEU A 67 13.73 -12.06 7.72
N TYR A 68 13.73 -11.66 8.99
CA TYR A 68 13.50 -10.28 9.45
C TYR A 68 12.25 -9.63 8.82
N SER A 69 11.29 -10.45 8.41
CA SER A 69 10.10 -9.99 7.73
C SER A 69 8.91 -10.02 8.69
N ILE A 70 7.93 -9.14 8.44
CA ILE A 70 6.66 -9.04 9.17
C ILE A 70 5.44 -8.96 8.24
N HIS A 71 5.67 -8.97 6.94
CA HIS A 71 4.63 -9.03 5.93
C HIS A 71 5.14 -9.65 4.62
N ILE A 72 4.20 -10.13 3.80
CA ILE A 72 4.40 -10.49 2.40
C ILE A 72 3.38 -9.69 1.61
N CYS A 73 3.80 -9.14 0.48
CA CYS A 73 2.94 -8.43 -0.43
C CYS A 73 3.08 -8.96 -1.86
N PHE A 74 1.96 -9.08 -2.54
CA PHE A 74 1.92 -9.39 -3.96
C PHE A 74 0.80 -8.56 -4.61
N ALA A 75 1.20 -7.57 -5.43
CA ALA A 75 0.26 -6.56 -5.92
C ALA A 75 -0.58 -6.02 -4.74
N ASP A 76 -1.90 -5.94 -4.91
CA ASP A 76 -2.85 -5.45 -3.91
C ASP A 76 -3.07 -6.36 -2.70
N ASP A 77 -2.55 -7.60 -2.72
CA ASP A 77 -2.67 -8.52 -1.59
C ASP A 77 -1.54 -8.30 -0.57
N LEU A 78 -1.93 -8.07 0.69
CA LEU A 78 -1.03 -7.85 1.82
C LEU A 78 -1.36 -8.83 2.95
N LEU A 79 -0.40 -9.69 3.28
CA LEU A 79 -0.45 -10.54 4.46
C LEU A 79 0.53 -10.02 5.50
N MET A 80 0.04 -9.69 6.69
CA MET A 80 0.88 -9.27 7.82
C MET A 80 0.83 -10.29 8.95
N TYR A 81 1.97 -10.55 9.58
CA TYR A 81 2.10 -11.53 10.65
C TYR A 81 2.67 -10.92 11.92
N SER A 82 2.11 -11.36 13.04
CA SER A 82 2.48 -10.92 14.38
C SER A 82 2.57 -12.12 15.31
N ARG A 83 3.33 -11.96 16.40
CA ARG A 83 3.30 -12.92 17.51
C ARG A 83 1.97 -12.78 18.28
N GLU A 84 1.60 -13.83 19.02
CA GLU A 84 0.36 -13.97 19.81
C GLU A 84 0.31 -13.05 21.05
N LYS A 85 0.55 -11.74 20.88
CA LYS A 85 0.26 -10.75 21.91
C LYS A 85 -0.46 -9.58 21.27
N PHE A 86 -1.55 -9.16 21.91
CA PHE A 86 -2.37 -8.04 21.47
C PHE A 86 -1.57 -6.75 21.26
N ILE A 87 -0.54 -6.51 22.08
CA ILE A 87 0.37 -5.37 21.93
C ILE A 87 1.06 -5.36 20.56
N PHE A 88 1.55 -6.50 20.07
CA PHE A 88 2.23 -6.56 18.77
C PHE A 88 1.26 -6.32 17.61
N VAL A 89 0.06 -6.91 17.69
CA VAL A 89 -1.00 -6.68 16.70
C VAL A 89 -1.38 -5.19 16.66
N LYS A 90 -1.54 -4.55 17.82
CA LYS A 90 -1.86 -3.12 17.92
C LYS A 90 -0.76 -2.24 17.35
N LEU A 91 0.51 -2.56 17.58
CA LEU A 91 1.65 -1.84 17.02
C LEU A 91 1.70 -1.97 15.49
N LEU A 92 1.49 -3.18 14.98
CA LEU A 92 1.47 -3.47 13.55
C LEU A 92 0.31 -2.76 12.86
N HIS A 93 -0.90 -2.83 13.42
CA HIS A 93 -2.06 -2.09 12.93
C HIS A 93 -1.81 -0.58 12.95
N LYS A 94 -1.17 -0.04 14.00
CA LYS A 94 -0.82 1.39 14.05
C LYS A 94 0.14 1.80 12.93
N ALA A 95 1.12 0.98 12.58
CA ALA A 95 2.02 1.25 11.45
C ALA A 95 1.27 1.19 10.12
N PHE A 96 0.42 0.17 9.93
CA PHE A 96 -0.44 0.08 8.75
C PHE A 96 -1.36 1.30 8.60
N MET A 97 -1.96 1.78 9.68
CA MET A 97 -2.82 2.97 9.66
C MET A 97 -2.06 4.25 9.31
N ARG A 98 -0.77 4.36 9.68
CA ARG A 98 0.08 5.50 9.24
C ARG A 98 0.30 5.45 7.74
N PHE A 99 0.63 4.28 7.21
CA PHE A 99 0.75 4.03 5.78
C PHE A 99 -0.55 4.36 5.02
N SER A 100 -1.67 3.79 5.46
CA SER A 100 -3.00 3.99 4.88
C SER A 100 -3.39 5.47 4.86
N LYS A 101 -3.16 6.20 5.96
CA LYS A 101 -3.45 7.63 6.05
C LYS A 101 -2.60 8.48 5.09
N ALA A 102 -1.32 8.15 4.93
CA ALA A 102 -0.42 8.90 4.06
C ALA A 102 -0.77 8.74 2.58
N LEU A 103 -1.07 7.50 2.14
CA LEU A 103 -1.40 7.21 0.74
C LEU A 103 -2.89 7.28 0.43
N ARG A 104 -3.74 7.48 1.45
CA ARG A 104 -5.20 7.41 1.37
C ARG A 104 -5.71 6.07 0.84
N PHE A 105 -4.93 5.00 1.03
CA PHE A 105 -5.35 3.63 0.75
C PHE A 105 -6.28 3.12 1.83
N HIS A 106 -7.30 2.38 1.42
CA HIS A 106 -8.25 1.74 2.32
C HIS A 106 -8.19 0.25 2.05
N ALA A 107 -7.97 -0.55 3.09
CA ALA A 107 -8.11 -1.99 2.99
C ALA A 107 -9.57 -2.33 2.71
N ASN A 108 -9.81 -3.32 1.85
CA ASN A 108 -11.15 -3.80 1.58
C ASN A 108 -11.56 -4.78 2.68
N SER A 109 -12.52 -4.38 3.53
CA SER A 109 -13.07 -5.18 4.63
C SER A 109 -13.70 -6.49 4.17
N ASP A 110 -14.23 -6.53 2.95
CA ASP A 110 -14.91 -7.72 2.42
C ASP A 110 -13.92 -8.80 1.98
N LYS A 111 -12.64 -8.44 1.88
CA LYS A 111 -11.53 -9.32 1.48
C LYS A 111 -10.50 -9.53 2.61
N THR A 112 -10.70 -8.93 3.78
CA THR A 112 -9.79 -9.07 4.95
C THR A 112 -10.33 -10.06 5.97
#